data_AF-A0A9Q0RGC8-F1
#
_entry.id   AF-A0A9Q0RGC8-F1
#
_cell.length_a   1.000
_cell.length_b   1.000
_cell.length_c   1.000
_cell.angle_alpha   90.00
_cell.angle_beta   90.00
_cell.angle_gamma   90.00
#
_symmetry.space_group_name_H-M   'P 1'
#
loop_
_entity.id
_entity.type
_entity.pdbx_description
1 polymer ?
#
loop_
_entity_poly.entity_id
_entity_poly.type
_entity_poly.pdbx_seq_one_letter_code
_entity_poly.pdbx_strand_id
1 'polypeptide(L)'
;MEVKYQEYLEKDETLKYEGRLFQPTKEDKPVILVLTNKRLGKIDPKTAKVKFNDLWSIHSIENDAESSYIFQLFVYKKSKSRFLKSATDINSYLKVQSYLCESTEKRTEWVDSFYEALRDFWQQFFEKQYVPEPEIYQVHALLTKFNRKKKKQIRCLVLSTERVFNIGVKLSDMKPSKVRWAIPLSRLEKVLLYRNNLRAFGIQINNTALKKNSQSKMSTIYSFLAKDIEEREMIVQELHILYLNKMGKQVSIEEMGNI
;
A
#
# COMPACT_ATOMS: atom_id res chain seq x y z
N MET A 1 -1.81 34.53 12.08
CA MET A 1 -0.43 34.23 11.64
C MET A 1 -0.55 33.44 10.36
N GLU A 2 -0.21 34.05 9.23
CA GLU A 2 -0.27 33.39 7.93
C GLU A 2 0.98 32.51 7.81
N VAL A 3 0.80 31.19 7.82
CA VAL A 3 1.93 30.27 7.72
C VAL A 3 2.34 30.18 6.24
N LYS A 4 3.52 30.68 5.89
CA LYS A 4 4.08 30.59 4.54
C LYS A 4 4.59 29.17 4.24
N TYR A 5 3.68 28.21 4.12
CA TYR A 5 4.06 26.81 3.83
C TYR A 5 4.77 26.66 2.47
N GLN A 6 4.57 27.62 1.56
CA GLN A 6 5.24 27.68 0.25
C GLN A 6 6.77 27.68 0.38
N GLU A 7 7.32 28.21 1.47
CA GLU A 7 8.76 28.21 1.74
C GLU A 7 9.31 26.80 2.06
N TYR A 8 8.44 25.84 2.36
CA TYR A 8 8.81 24.45 2.65
C TYR A 8 8.58 23.48 1.49
N LEU A 9 8.01 23.95 0.38
CA LEU A 9 7.80 23.12 -0.80
C LEU A 9 9.13 22.92 -1.55
N GLU A 10 9.42 21.69 -1.92
CA GLU A 10 10.52 21.42 -2.85
C GLU A 10 10.18 21.92 -4.26
N LYS A 11 11.20 22.19 -5.09
CA LYS A 11 11.06 22.77 -6.43
C LYS A 11 10.08 22.02 -7.36
N ASP A 12 9.90 20.72 -7.14
CA ASP A 12 9.01 19.85 -7.92
C ASP A 12 7.79 19.36 -7.12
N GLU A 13 7.46 20.03 -6.01
CA GLU A 13 6.26 19.75 -5.23
C GLU A 13 5.12 20.68 -5.61
N THR A 14 3.97 20.08 -5.91
CA THR A 14 2.73 20.80 -6.21
C THR A 14 1.77 20.60 -5.05
N LEU A 15 1.20 21.70 -4.54
CA LEU A 15 0.11 21.64 -3.57
C LEU A 15 -1.10 20.95 -4.21
N LYS A 16 -1.65 19.97 -3.51
CA LYS A 16 -2.89 19.26 -3.91
C LYS A 16 -4.07 19.76 -3.08
N TYR A 17 -3.90 19.90 -1.78
CA TYR A 17 -4.97 20.36 -0.89
C TYR A 17 -4.42 20.92 0.41
N GLU A 18 -5.15 21.87 1.01
CA GLU A 18 -4.85 22.39 2.35
C GLU A 18 -6.14 22.56 3.15
N GLY A 19 -6.02 22.44 4.47
CA GLY A 19 -7.18 22.61 5.33
C GLY A 19 -6.84 22.59 6.81
N ARG A 20 -7.63 23.34 7.57
CA ARG A 20 -7.60 23.32 9.03
C ARG A 20 -8.50 22.19 9.53
N LEU A 21 -7.97 21.38 10.43
CA LEU A 21 -8.61 20.20 10.99
C LEU A 21 -8.38 20.15 12.50
N PHE A 22 -9.06 19.21 13.17
CA PHE A 22 -8.88 18.93 14.59
C PHE A 22 -8.41 17.49 14.81
N GLN A 23 -7.69 17.25 15.90
CA GLN A 23 -7.30 15.90 16.30
C GLN A 23 -8.12 15.46 17.51
N PRO A 24 -9.03 14.46 17.37
CA PRO A 24 -9.95 14.07 18.45
C PRO A 24 -9.26 13.66 19.76
N THR A 25 -8.04 13.13 19.68
CA THR A 25 -7.30 12.60 20.84
C THR A 25 -6.43 13.63 21.56
N LYS A 26 -6.41 14.89 21.10
CA LYS A 26 -5.52 15.92 21.65
C LYS A 26 -6.26 17.24 21.85
N GLU A 27 -7.06 17.34 22.92
CA GLU A 27 -7.57 18.61 23.48
C GLU A 27 -7.93 19.66 22.42
N ASP A 28 -8.75 19.29 21.44
CA ASP A 28 -9.20 20.16 20.33
C ASP A 28 -8.12 21.05 19.71
N LYS A 29 -6.88 20.56 19.63
CA LYS A 29 -5.78 21.33 19.05
C LYS A 29 -5.96 21.39 17.55
N PRO A 30 -6.20 22.59 16.97
CA PRO A 30 -6.27 22.72 15.53
C PRO A 30 -4.93 22.36 14.93
N VAL A 31 -4.98 21.74 13.77
CA VAL A 31 -3.82 21.42 12.93
C VAL A 31 -4.13 21.88 11.53
N ILE A 32 -3.12 22.39 10.82
CA ILE A 32 -3.23 22.60 9.38
C ILE A 32 -2.53 21.44 8.69
N LEU A 33 -3.26 20.75 7.82
CA LEU A 33 -2.67 19.75 6.93
C LEU A 33 -2.44 20.37 5.55
N VAL A 34 -1.30 20.02 4.97
CA VAL A 34 -0.88 20.45 3.62
C VAL A 34 -0.48 19.21 2.84
N LEU A 35 -1.27 18.83 1.86
CA LEU A 35 -1.01 17.68 1.00
C LEU A 35 -0.36 18.14 -0.30
N THR A 36 0.77 17.54 -0.63
CA THR A 36 1.45 17.72 -1.92
C THR A 36 1.42 16.42 -2.72
N ASN A 37 1.90 16.47 -3.96
CA ASN A 37 2.15 15.28 -4.79
C ASN A 37 3.25 14.33 -4.23
N LYS A 38 3.93 14.68 -3.14
CA LYS A 38 5.02 13.86 -2.56
C LYS A 38 4.92 13.64 -1.05
N ARG A 39 4.31 14.56 -0.30
CA ARG A 39 4.33 14.56 1.16
C ARG A 39 3.02 15.09 1.75
N LEU A 40 2.76 14.72 3.00
CA LEU A 40 1.76 15.32 3.88
C LEU A 40 2.47 16.12 4.97
N GLY A 41 2.34 17.43 4.90
CA GLY A 41 2.76 18.38 5.93
C GLY A 41 1.72 18.52 7.02
N LYS A 42 2.18 18.49 8.28
CA LYS A 42 1.38 18.78 9.46
C LYS A 42 1.95 20.01 10.15
N ILE A 43 1.16 21.07 10.23
CA ILE A 43 1.57 22.36 10.79
C ILE A 43 0.83 22.58 12.11
N ASP A 44 1.60 22.87 13.16
CA ASP A 44 1.07 23.35 14.43
C ASP A 44 0.84 24.86 14.34
N PRO A 45 -0.42 25.35 14.41
CA PRO A 45 -0.72 26.77 14.25
C PRO A 45 -0.18 27.63 15.39
N LYS A 46 0.15 27.06 16.55
CA LYS A 46 0.72 27.82 17.68
C LYS A 46 2.23 28.04 17.53
N THR A 47 2.94 27.03 17.01
CA THR A 47 4.41 27.04 16.94
C THR A 47 4.95 27.26 15.53
N ALA A 48 4.09 27.27 14.51
CA ALA A 48 4.44 27.25 13.09
C ALA A 48 5.39 26.10 12.70
N LYS A 49 5.55 25.09 13.57
CA LYS A 49 6.42 23.94 13.28
C LYS A 49 5.75 23.03 12.29
N VAL A 50 6.47 22.71 11.22
CA VAL A 50 6.02 21.79 10.17
C VAL A 50 6.67 20.43 10.36
N LYS A 51 5.85 19.37 10.30
CA LYS A 51 6.31 17.99 10.25
C LYS A 51 5.79 17.32 9.00
N PHE A 52 6.70 16.84 8.15
CA PHE A 52 6.35 16.11 6.94
C PHE A 52 6.38 14.60 7.14
N ASN A 53 5.43 13.92 6.50
CA ASN A 53 5.48 12.50 6.20
C ASN A 53 5.47 12.32 4.68
N ASP A 54 6.37 11.50 4.16
CA ASP A 54 6.37 11.17 2.75
C ASP A 54 5.15 10.34 2.38
N LEU A 55 4.60 10.50 1.17
CA LEU A 55 3.41 9.74 0.75
C LEU A 55 3.65 8.23 0.76
N TRP A 56 4.88 7.77 0.46
CA TRP A 56 5.21 6.34 0.58
C TRP A 56 5.12 5.78 2.01
N SER A 57 5.08 6.65 3.02
CA SER A 57 4.92 6.23 4.43
C SER A 57 3.45 6.12 4.84
N ILE A 58 2.53 6.41 3.94
CA ILE A 58 1.08 6.43 4.18
C ILE A 58 0.48 5.25 3.40
N HIS A 59 -0.19 4.36 4.12
CA HIS A 59 -0.81 3.15 3.61
C HIS A 59 -2.12 3.48 2.89
N SER A 60 -3.06 4.06 3.62
CA SER A 60 -4.41 4.38 3.15
C SER A 60 -5.00 5.55 3.93
N ILE A 61 -6.04 6.11 3.34
CA ILE A 61 -6.99 7.04 3.98
C ILE A 61 -8.36 6.35 3.98
N GLU A 62 -9.07 6.37 5.10
CA GLU A 62 -10.37 5.72 5.23
C GLU A 62 -11.35 6.65 5.96
N ASN A 63 -12.62 6.57 5.60
CA ASN A 63 -13.68 7.24 6.35
C ASN A 63 -13.91 6.50 7.65
N ASP A 64 -14.15 7.24 8.74
CA ASP A 64 -14.58 6.63 9.97
C ASP A 64 -16.02 6.11 9.81
N ALA A 65 -16.25 4.83 10.13
CA ALA A 65 -17.56 4.21 9.97
C ALA A 65 -18.59 4.75 10.97
N GLU A 66 -18.14 5.28 12.10
CA GLU A 66 -18.98 5.77 13.19
C GLU A 66 -19.20 7.29 13.10
N SER A 67 -18.34 8.02 12.39
CA SER A 67 -18.41 9.47 12.25
C SER A 67 -18.23 9.98 10.82
N SER A 68 -19.26 10.64 10.31
CA SER A 68 -19.25 11.25 8.97
C SER A 68 -18.28 12.44 8.82
N TYR A 69 -17.73 12.95 9.92
CA TYR A 69 -16.80 14.10 9.93
C TYR A 69 -15.34 13.69 10.11
N ILE A 70 -15.08 12.41 10.38
CA ILE A 70 -13.73 11.93 10.66
C ILE A 70 -13.21 11.12 9.48
N PHE A 71 -11.97 11.38 9.11
CA PHE A 71 -11.18 10.45 8.31
C PHE A 71 -9.97 9.96 9.12
N GLN A 72 -9.50 8.78 8.77
CA GLN A 72 -8.37 8.11 9.40
C GLN A 72 -7.25 7.92 8.38
N LEU A 73 -6.04 8.31 8.75
CA LEU A 73 -4.82 7.97 8.01
C LEU A 73 -4.14 6.78 8.65
N PHE A 74 -3.90 5.75 7.84
CA PHE A 74 -3.08 4.60 8.21
C PHE A 74 -1.65 4.89 7.79
N VAL A 75 -0.76 5.13 8.77
CA VAL A 75 0.63 5.54 8.53
C VAL A 75 1.57 4.47 9.04
N TYR A 76 2.61 4.14 8.26
CA TYR A 76 3.63 3.21 8.69
C TYR A 76 4.51 3.78 9.81
N LYS A 77 4.71 3.00 10.86
CA LYS A 77 5.61 3.32 11.97
C LYS A 77 7.05 3.27 11.46
N LYS A 78 7.72 4.43 11.45
CA LYS A 78 9.18 4.49 11.28
C LYS A 78 9.84 3.79 12.47
N SER A 79 10.68 2.79 12.22
CA SER A 79 11.42 2.11 13.27
C SER A 79 12.85 2.65 13.37
N LYS A 80 13.21 3.15 14.55
CA LYS A 80 14.60 3.44 14.90
C LYS A 80 15.36 2.20 15.40
N SER A 81 14.68 1.07 15.58
CA SER A 81 15.18 -0.06 16.36
C SER A 81 15.49 -1.30 15.51
N ARG A 82 16.68 -1.88 15.74
CA ARG A 82 17.09 -3.22 15.25
C ARG A 82 16.28 -4.37 15.88
N PHE A 83 15.34 -4.07 16.79
CA PHE A 83 14.58 -5.04 17.59
C PHE A 83 13.14 -5.32 17.11
N LEU A 84 12.70 -4.80 15.96
CA LEU A 84 11.44 -5.24 15.31
C LEU A 84 11.49 -6.68 14.74
N LYS A 85 12.35 -7.54 15.31
CA LYS A 85 12.51 -8.95 14.91
C LYS A 85 11.27 -9.81 15.22
N SER A 86 10.28 -9.28 15.94
CA SER A 86 9.05 -9.99 16.33
C SER A 86 7.77 -9.51 15.64
N ALA A 87 7.81 -8.46 14.83
CA ALA A 87 6.61 -7.99 14.14
C ALA A 87 6.18 -9.03 13.09
N THR A 88 5.09 -9.74 13.44
CA THR A 88 4.61 -10.89 12.67
C THR A 88 3.68 -10.50 11.53
N ASP A 89 3.14 -9.29 11.52
CA ASP A 89 2.09 -8.90 10.56
C ASP A 89 2.21 -7.43 10.12
N ILE A 90 1.71 -7.10 8.93
CA ILE A 90 1.73 -5.73 8.39
C ILE A 90 1.02 -4.75 9.33
N ASN A 91 -0.09 -5.19 9.95
CA ASN A 91 -0.84 -4.41 10.94
C ASN A 91 0.02 -3.91 12.11
N SER A 92 1.04 -4.67 12.52
CA SER A 92 1.93 -4.23 13.62
C SER A 92 2.73 -2.97 13.27
N TYR A 93 2.94 -2.72 11.97
CA TYR A 93 3.62 -1.54 11.44
C TYR A 93 2.66 -0.37 11.18
N LEU A 94 1.35 -0.53 11.31
CA LEU A 94 0.39 0.54 11.09
C LEU A 94 0.11 1.33 12.35
N LYS A 95 -0.02 2.65 12.17
CA LYS A 95 -0.49 3.61 13.15
C LYS A 95 -1.64 4.39 12.54
N VAL A 96 -2.79 4.37 13.20
CA VAL A 96 -3.95 5.17 12.82
C VAL A 96 -3.79 6.60 13.34
N GLN A 97 -4.15 7.58 12.51
CA GLN A 97 -4.24 8.99 12.87
C GLN A 97 -5.59 9.54 12.39
N SER A 98 -6.46 9.90 13.33
CA SER A 98 -7.77 10.44 13.02
C SER A 98 -7.74 11.97 12.95
N TYR A 99 -8.52 12.52 12.02
CA TYR A 99 -8.70 13.95 11.83
C TYR A 99 -10.18 14.26 11.69
N LEU A 100 -10.62 15.26 12.46
CA LEU A 100 -11.98 15.78 12.44
C LEU A 100 -12.05 17.00 11.51
N CYS A 101 -12.99 16.95 10.57
CA CYS A 101 -13.29 18.01 9.62
C CYS A 101 -14.44 18.89 10.10
N GLU A 102 -14.52 20.10 9.55
CA GLU A 102 -15.59 21.07 9.83
C GLU A 102 -16.93 20.65 9.21
N SER A 103 -16.89 19.87 8.11
CA SER A 103 -18.08 19.35 7.44
C SER A 103 -17.82 18.01 6.75
N THR A 104 -18.90 17.32 6.38
CA THR A 104 -18.88 16.09 5.58
C THR A 104 -18.27 16.30 4.21
N GLU A 105 -18.55 17.45 3.59
CA GLU A 105 -18.01 17.85 2.28
C GLU A 105 -16.50 18.02 2.38
N LYS A 106 -16.01 18.73 3.42
CA LYS A 106 -14.58 18.92 3.65
C LYS A 106 -13.84 17.62 3.92
N ARG A 107 -14.47 16.69 4.63
CA ARG A 107 -13.92 15.33 4.79
C ARG A 107 -13.82 14.61 3.44
N THR A 108 -14.85 14.66 2.62
CA THR A 108 -14.84 14.04 1.28
C THR A 108 -13.76 14.66 0.38
N GLU A 109 -13.66 16.00 0.34
CA GLU A 109 -12.59 16.71 -0.39
C GLU A 109 -11.18 16.26 0.04
N TRP A 110 -10.97 16.08 1.35
CA TRP A 110 -9.72 15.54 1.89
C TRP A 110 -9.44 14.13 1.39
N VAL A 111 -10.43 13.24 1.49
CA VAL A 111 -10.30 11.84 1.11
C VAL A 111 -10.00 11.69 -0.38
N ASP A 112 -10.74 12.40 -1.23
CA ASP A 112 -10.58 12.34 -2.69
C ASP A 112 -9.22 12.89 -3.13
N SER A 113 -8.83 14.07 -2.61
CA SER A 113 -7.53 14.68 -2.91
C SER A 113 -6.37 13.78 -2.51
N PHE A 114 -6.51 13.07 -1.38
CA PHE A 114 -5.50 12.15 -0.88
C PHE A 114 -5.40 10.88 -1.73
N TYR A 115 -6.54 10.31 -2.12
CA TYR A 115 -6.58 9.16 -3.03
C TYR A 115 -5.92 9.49 -4.36
N GLU A 116 -6.22 10.64 -4.95
CA GLU A 116 -5.58 11.10 -6.19
C GLU A 116 -4.06 11.24 -5.99
N ALA A 117 -3.63 11.96 -4.95
CA ALA A 117 -2.22 12.19 -4.68
C ALA A 117 -1.45 10.89 -4.44
N LEU A 118 -2.01 9.93 -3.68
CA LEU A 118 -1.40 8.63 -3.46
C LEU A 118 -1.30 7.81 -4.74
N ARG A 119 -2.38 7.75 -5.53
CA ARG A 119 -2.40 7.00 -6.79
C ARG A 119 -1.34 7.52 -7.75
N ASP A 120 -1.32 8.83 -7.99
CA ASP A 120 -0.36 9.47 -8.90
C ASP A 120 1.08 9.27 -8.41
N PHE A 121 1.32 9.45 -7.10
CA PHE A 121 2.63 9.22 -6.49
C PHE A 121 3.11 7.78 -6.69
N TRP A 122 2.26 6.78 -6.39
CA TRP A 122 2.63 5.38 -6.47
C TRP A 122 2.83 4.91 -7.91
N GLN A 123 1.98 5.36 -8.83
CA GLN A 123 2.15 5.06 -10.25
C GLN A 123 3.51 5.55 -10.75
N GLN A 124 3.82 6.84 -10.56
CA GLN A 124 5.12 7.40 -10.93
C GLN A 124 6.29 6.68 -10.24
N PHE A 125 6.14 6.33 -8.96
CA PHE A 125 7.16 5.63 -8.20
C PHE A 125 7.44 4.23 -8.75
N PHE A 126 6.42 3.44 -9.04
CA PHE A 126 6.56 2.07 -9.51
C PHE A 126 6.98 1.98 -10.98
N GLU A 127 6.40 2.80 -11.85
CA GLU A 127 6.77 2.84 -13.28
C GLU A 127 8.21 3.32 -13.47
N LYS A 128 8.66 4.29 -12.68
CA LYS A 128 10.07 4.74 -12.75
C LYS A 128 11.07 3.70 -12.26
N GLN A 129 10.72 2.85 -11.29
CA GLN A 129 11.69 2.00 -10.59
C GLN A 129 11.60 0.50 -10.89
N TYR A 130 10.42 -0.02 -11.19
CA TYR A 130 10.15 -1.45 -11.15
C TYR A 130 9.34 -1.97 -12.33
N VAL A 131 8.37 -1.20 -12.82
CA VAL A 131 7.47 -1.59 -13.92
C VAL A 131 8.04 -1.00 -15.23
N PRO A 132 8.64 -1.81 -16.11
CA PRO A 132 9.26 -1.31 -17.34
C PRO A 132 8.21 -0.95 -18.40
N GLU A 133 8.49 0.05 -19.24
CA GLU A 133 7.67 0.30 -20.44
C GLU A 133 7.67 -0.92 -21.39
N PRO A 134 6.55 -1.26 -22.05
CA PRO A 134 5.25 -0.56 -22.07
C PRO A 134 4.26 -1.05 -20.98
N GLU A 135 4.74 -1.78 -19.96
CA GLU A 135 3.90 -2.27 -18.86
C GLU A 135 3.41 -1.07 -18.02
N ILE A 136 2.15 -1.09 -17.59
CA ILE A 136 1.53 0.01 -16.84
C ILE A 136 1.24 -0.49 -15.43
N TYR A 137 1.58 0.30 -14.41
CA TYR A 137 1.24 0.01 -13.02
C TYR A 137 -0.29 0.06 -12.83
N GLN A 138 -0.84 -0.84 -12.00
CA GLN A 138 -2.29 -0.87 -11.74
C GLN A 138 -2.56 -0.72 -10.24
N VAL A 139 -2.00 -1.61 -9.43
CA VAL A 139 -2.19 -1.57 -7.98
C VAL A 139 -1.01 -2.18 -7.23
N HIS A 140 -0.91 -1.88 -5.94
CA HIS A 140 0.00 -2.57 -5.04
C HIS A 140 -0.63 -2.79 -3.67
N ALA A 141 -0.07 -3.73 -2.91
CA ALA A 141 -0.36 -3.89 -1.49
C ALA A 141 0.92 -4.25 -0.72
N LEU A 142 1.02 -3.78 0.53
CA LEU A 142 2.03 -4.26 1.47
C LEU A 142 1.48 -5.44 2.25
N LEU A 143 2.04 -6.62 1.99
CA LEU A 143 1.53 -7.90 2.47
C LEU A 143 2.55 -8.60 3.37
N THR A 144 2.06 -9.46 4.25
CA THR A 144 2.89 -10.43 4.96
C THR A 144 3.01 -11.70 4.13
N LYS A 145 4.20 -11.97 3.58
CA LYS A 145 4.51 -13.20 2.86
C LYS A 145 4.98 -14.30 3.81
N PHE A 146 4.46 -15.53 3.62
CA PHE A 146 5.01 -16.72 4.27
C PHE A 146 6.13 -17.31 3.42
N ASN A 147 7.27 -17.63 4.04
CA ASN A 147 8.30 -18.44 3.39
C ASN A 147 8.08 -19.94 3.65
N ARG A 148 8.83 -20.80 2.96
CA ARG A 148 8.73 -22.27 3.12
C ARG A 148 8.96 -22.76 4.56
N LYS A 149 9.64 -21.95 5.40
CA LYS A 149 9.89 -22.22 6.82
C LYS A 149 8.87 -21.53 7.74
N LYS A 150 7.71 -21.13 7.21
CA LYS A 150 6.64 -20.37 7.90
C LYS A 150 7.09 -19.04 8.53
N LYS A 151 8.27 -18.52 8.18
CA LYS A 151 8.71 -17.19 8.63
C LYS A 151 7.98 -16.13 7.81
N LYS A 152 7.50 -15.13 8.52
CA LYS A 152 6.75 -14.00 7.99
C LYS A 152 7.70 -12.90 7.50
N GLN A 153 7.42 -12.33 6.34
CA GLN A 153 8.24 -11.30 5.71
C GLN A 153 7.34 -10.25 5.08
N ILE A 154 7.55 -8.97 5.38
CA ILE A 154 6.83 -7.89 4.71
C ILE A 154 7.32 -7.78 3.25
N ARG A 155 6.37 -7.73 2.33
CA ARG A 155 6.59 -7.61 0.88
C ARG A 155 5.62 -6.61 0.29
N CYS A 156 6.03 -5.99 -0.81
CA CYS A 156 5.13 -5.21 -1.65
C CYS A 156 4.81 -6.07 -2.87
N LEU A 157 3.55 -6.43 -3.03
CA LEU A 157 3.05 -7.06 -4.25
C LEU A 157 2.56 -5.95 -5.17
N VAL A 158 3.11 -5.86 -6.38
CA VAL A 158 2.71 -4.86 -7.38
C VAL A 158 2.14 -5.58 -8.58
N LEU A 159 0.96 -5.17 -9.02
CA LEU A 159 0.31 -5.66 -10.22
C LEU A 159 0.48 -4.62 -11.34
N SER A 160 0.84 -5.10 -12.51
CA SER A 160 0.91 -4.33 -13.76
C SER A 160 0.07 -5.03 -14.83
N THR A 161 -0.11 -4.37 -15.97
CA THR A 161 -0.79 -4.94 -17.14
C THR A 161 -0.18 -6.26 -17.65
N GLU A 162 1.09 -6.55 -17.32
CA GLU A 162 1.82 -7.71 -17.84
C GLU A 162 2.31 -8.69 -16.78
N ARG A 163 2.64 -8.19 -15.58
CA ARG A 163 3.36 -8.95 -14.56
C ARG A 163 2.88 -8.68 -13.13
N VAL A 164 3.11 -9.67 -12.28
CA VAL A 164 3.05 -9.56 -10.82
C VAL A 164 4.48 -9.47 -10.28
N PHE A 165 4.80 -8.40 -9.57
CA PHE A 165 6.10 -8.20 -8.93
C PHE A 165 6.00 -8.44 -7.44
N ASN A 166 6.98 -9.16 -6.88
CA ASN A 166 7.18 -9.25 -5.44
C ASN A 166 8.44 -8.51 -5.06
N ILE A 167 8.27 -7.39 -4.36
CA ILE A 167 9.32 -6.47 -4.01
C ILE A 167 9.59 -6.57 -2.50
N GLY A 168 10.87 -6.62 -2.13
CA GLY A 168 11.26 -6.54 -0.73
C GLY A 168 10.96 -5.15 -0.14
N VAL A 169 10.71 -5.07 1.16
CA VAL A 169 10.48 -3.80 1.88
C VAL A 169 11.58 -3.57 2.90
N LYS A 170 12.10 -2.34 2.98
CA LYS A 170 13.01 -1.90 4.04
C LYS A 170 12.20 -1.61 5.30
N LEU A 171 12.42 -2.34 6.38
CA LEU A 171 11.60 -2.21 7.61
C LEU A 171 11.86 -0.91 8.40
N SER A 172 12.93 -0.18 8.10
CA SER A 172 13.24 1.11 8.76
C SER A 172 12.23 2.21 8.39
N ASP A 173 11.82 2.23 7.14
CA ASP A 173 11.01 3.29 6.51
C ASP A 173 9.81 2.74 5.72
N MET A 174 9.63 1.41 5.72
CA MET A 174 8.59 0.68 4.97
C MET A 174 8.63 0.93 3.46
N LYS A 175 9.77 1.38 2.94
CA LYS A 175 9.92 1.70 1.52
C LYS A 175 10.17 0.42 0.68
N PRO A 176 9.52 0.26 -0.48
CA PRO A 176 9.90 -0.77 -1.46
C PRO A 176 11.39 -0.68 -1.83
N SER A 177 12.02 -1.84 -2.06
CA SER A 177 13.48 -1.96 -2.20
C SER A 177 13.93 -2.73 -3.43
N LYS A 178 14.16 -4.04 -3.34
CA LYS A 178 14.63 -4.87 -4.46
C LYS A 178 13.56 -5.86 -4.90
N VAL A 179 13.34 -5.96 -6.20
CA VAL A 179 12.53 -7.02 -6.82
C VAL A 179 13.11 -8.38 -6.45
N ARG A 180 12.28 -9.23 -5.83
CA ARG A 180 12.65 -10.61 -5.48
C ARG A 180 12.32 -11.56 -6.61
N TRP A 181 11.19 -11.34 -7.27
CA TRP A 181 10.80 -11.98 -8.50
C TRP A 181 9.71 -11.15 -9.20
N ALA A 182 9.57 -11.37 -10.49
CA ALA A 182 8.49 -10.87 -11.32
C ALA A 182 7.98 -12.05 -12.16
N ILE A 183 6.67 -12.27 -12.19
CA ILE A 183 6.04 -13.35 -12.96
C ILE A 183 5.11 -12.75 -14.00
N PRO A 184 5.17 -13.16 -15.27
CA PRO A 184 4.15 -12.80 -16.25
C PRO A 184 2.78 -13.31 -15.84
N LEU A 185 1.73 -12.55 -16.12
CA LEU A 185 0.34 -12.98 -15.88
C LEU A 185 0.03 -14.30 -16.62
N SER A 186 0.62 -14.52 -17.79
CA SER A 186 0.50 -15.78 -18.55
C SER A 186 1.02 -17.03 -17.82
N ARG A 187 1.80 -16.86 -16.74
CA ARG A 187 2.28 -17.95 -15.87
C ARG A 187 1.37 -18.22 -14.68
N LEU A 188 0.42 -17.32 -14.39
CA LEU A 188 -0.56 -17.52 -13.34
C LEU A 188 -1.49 -18.67 -13.72
N GLU A 189 -1.58 -19.66 -12.85
CA GLU A 189 -2.42 -20.84 -13.04
C GLU A 189 -3.71 -20.69 -12.23
N LYS A 190 -3.57 -20.35 -10.94
CA LYS A 190 -4.69 -20.24 -10.00
C LYS A 190 -4.44 -19.17 -8.95
N VAL A 191 -5.54 -18.65 -8.41
CA VAL A 191 -5.56 -17.91 -7.15
C VAL A 191 -6.18 -18.80 -6.08
N LEU A 192 -5.50 -18.91 -4.94
CA LEU A 192 -5.94 -19.74 -3.82
C LEU A 192 -6.51 -18.84 -2.73
N LEU A 193 -7.71 -19.15 -2.22
CA LEU A 193 -8.32 -18.44 -1.10
C LEU A 193 -8.36 -19.35 0.12
N TYR A 194 -7.86 -18.89 1.27
CA TYR A 194 -7.77 -19.73 2.47
C TYR A 194 -8.99 -19.53 3.39
N ARG A 195 -9.81 -20.57 3.56
CA ARG A 195 -11.02 -20.51 4.39
C ARG A 195 -10.72 -20.22 5.86
N ASN A 196 -9.63 -20.78 6.38
CA ASN A 196 -9.25 -20.60 7.78
C ASN A 196 -8.63 -19.22 8.08
N ASN A 197 -8.38 -18.40 7.05
CA ASN A 197 -7.90 -17.04 7.22
C ASN A 197 -8.36 -16.16 6.06
N LEU A 198 -9.43 -15.42 6.30
CA LEU A 198 -10.08 -14.59 5.29
C LEU A 198 -9.22 -13.44 4.75
N ARG A 199 -8.05 -13.14 5.33
CA ARG A 199 -7.12 -12.13 4.79
C ARG A 199 -6.03 -12.74 3.93
N ALA A 200 -5.96 -14.07 3.87
CA ALA A 200 -4.89 -14.77 3.18
C ALA A 200 -5.32 -15.23 1.80
N PHE A 201 -4.36 -15.19 0.89
CA PHE A 201 -4.50 -15.71 -0.46
C PHE A 201 -3.17 -16.24 -0.98
N GLY A 202 -3.23 -17.08 -2.01
CA GLY A 202 -2.09 -17.68 -2.66
C GLY A 202 -2.11 -17.42 -4.16
N ILE A 203 -0.92 -17.29 -4.74
CA ILE A 203 -0.73 -17.26 -6.19
C ILE A 203 -0.02 -18.54 -6.59
N GLN A 204 -0.67 -19.37 -7.42
CA GLN A 204 -0.07 -20.57 -8.00
C GLN A 204 0.41 -20.29 -9.42
N ILE A 205 1.66 -20.68 -9.69
CA ILE A 205 2.32 -20.48 -10.98
C ILE A 205 2.63 -21.80 -11.69
N ASN A 206 2.42 -21.82 -13.00
CA ASN A 206 2.77 -22.97 -13.82
C ASN A 206 4.29 -22.97 -14.12
N ASN A 207 5.03 -23.81 -13.39
CA ASN A 207 6.48 -23.96 -13.51
C ASN A 207 6.95 -24.97 -14.57
N THR A 208 6.05 -25.53 -15.39
CA THR A 208 6.41 -26.58 -16.37
C THR A 208 7.51 -26.17 -17.36
N ALA A 209 7.63 -24.88 -17.71
CA ALA A 209 8.67 -24.41 -18.62
C ALA A 209 10.06 -24.16 -17.98
N LEU A 210 10.14 -23.96 -16.66
CA LEU A 210 11.41 -23.63 -15.96
C LEU A 210 12.24 -24.87 -15.60
N LYS A 211 11.63 -26.05 -15.64
CA LYS A 211 12.28 -27.33 -15.28
C LYS A 211 13.39 -27.74 -16.25
N LYS A 212 13.50 -27.14 -17.44
CA LYS A 212 14.48 -27.58 -18.45
C LYS A 212 15.90 -27.02 -18.26
N ASN A 213 16.12 -25.83 -17.67
CA ASN A 213 17.43 -25.16 -17.74
C ASN A 213 17.93 -24.37 -16.51
N SER A 214 17.33 -24.44 -15.32
CA SER A 214 17.80 -23.56 -14.21
C SER A 214 17.69 -24.14 -12.79
N GLN A 215 18.81 -24.07 -12.06
CA GLN A 215 19.08 -24.57 -10.69
C GLN A 215 18.27 -23.90 -9.56
N SER A 216 17.30 -23.02 -9.83
CA SER A 216 16.51 -22.37 -8.79
C SER A 216 15.09 -22.95 -8.72
N LYS A 217 14.80 -23.75 -7.68
CA LYS A 217 13.45 -24.25 -7.37
C LYS A 217 12.56 -23.07 -6.95
N MET A 218 12.00 -22.31 -7.89
CA MET A 218 10.93 -21.35 -7.61
C MET A 218 9.76 -22.09 -6.91
N SER A 219 9.11 -21.41 -5.97
CA SER A 219 7.92 -21.96 -5.32
C SER A 219 6.80 -21.98 -6.34
N THR A 220 6.07 -23.08 -6.43
CA THR A 220 4.86 -23.17 -7.27
C THR A 220 3.74 -22.32 -6.68
N ILE A 221 3.73 -22.13 -5.35
CA ILE A 221 2.73 -21.36 -4.62
C ILE A 221 3.41 -20.26 -3.81
N TYR A 222 2.85 -19.05 -3.86
CA TYR A 222 3.24 -17.92 -3.03
C TYR A 222 2.05 -17.46 -2.19
N SER A 223 2.13 -17.66 -0.89
CA SER A 223 1.06 -17.27 0.05
C SER A 223 1.36 -15.92 0.71
N PHE A 224 0.31 -15.10 0.77
CA PHE A 224 0.31 -13.75 1.31
C PHE A 224 -0.81 -13.58 2.32
N LEU A 225 -0.67 -12.58 3.17
CA LEU A 225 -1.65 -12.17 4.17
C LEU A 225 -1.77 -10.64 4.10
N ALA A 226 -2.96 -10.17 3.77
CA ALA A 226 -3.32 -8.75 3.68
C ALA A 226 -3.58 -8.13 5.06
N LYS A 227 -3.73 -6.80 5.09
CA LYS A 227 -4.13 -6.00 6.25
C LYS A 227 -5.47 -6.49 6.80
N ASP A 228 -6.47 -6.58 5.92
CA ASP A 228 -7.86 -6.95 6.16
C ASP A 228 -8.44 -7.77 4.98
N ILE A 229 -9.75 -7.97 4.95
CA ILE A 229 -10.44 -8.78 3.94
C ILE A 229 -10.61 -7.98 2.65
N GLU A 230 -10.89 -6.68 2.80
CA GLU A 230 -11.11 -5.69 1.76
C GLU A 230 -9.86 -5.52 0.89
N GLU A 231 -8.67 -5.39 1.50
CA GLU A 231 -7.41 -5.30 0.77
C GLU A 231 -7.10 -6.60 0.02
N ARG A 232 -7.41 -7.77 0.61
CA ARG A 232 -7.27 -9.06 -0.09
C ARG A 232 -8.17 -9.09 -1.31
N GLU A 233 -9.45 -8.72 -1.15
CA GLU A 233 -10.44 -8.76 -2.23
C GLU A 233 -10.08 -7.82 -3.36
N MET A 234 -9.66 -6.59 -3.04
CA MET A 234 -9.19 -5.62 -4.02
C MET A 234 -8.03 -6.18 -4.85
N ILE A 235 -7.02 -6.78 -4.23
CA ILE A 235 -5.87 -7.36 -4.95
C ILE A 235 -6.25 -8.58 -5.79
N VAL A 236 -7.11 -9.46 -5.26
CA VAL A 236 -7.56 -10.66 -5.99
C VAL A 236 -8.44 -10.27 -7.18
N GLN A 237 -9.34 -9.31 -7.00
CA GLN A 237 -10.20 -8.81 -8.06
C GLN A 237 -9.38 -8.15 -9.17
N GLU A 238 -8.42 -7.29 -8.82
CA GLU A 238 -7.55 -6.65 -9.81
C GLU A 238 -6.70 -7.69 -10.56
N LEU A 239 -6.16 -8.69 -9.85
CA LEU A 239 -5.45 -9.79 -10.50
C LEU A 239 -6.34 -10.56 -11.49
N HIS A 240 -7.62 -10.76 -11.15
CA HIS A 240 -8.59 -11.42 -12.01
C HIS A 240 -8.91 -10.59 -13.26
N ILE A 241 -9.13 -9.28 -13.10
CA ILE A 241 -9.36 -8.34 -14.22
C ILE A 241 -8.15 -8.32 -15.16
N LEU A 242 -6.94 -8.17 -14.62
CA LEU A 242 -5.72 -8.13 -15.42
C LEU A 242 -5.46 -9.44 -16.16
N TYR A 243 -5.69 -10.57 -15.49
CA TYR A 243 -5.57 -11.88 -16.13
C TYR A 243 -6.59 -12.07 -17.25
N LEU A 244 -7.86 -11.69 -17.03
CA LEU A 244 -8.92 -11.74 -18.04
C LEU A 244 -8.56 -10.89 -19.26
N ASN A 245 -8.16 -9.64 -19.04
CA ASN A 245 -7.75 -8.72 -20.11
C ASN A 245 -6.56 -9.26 -20.90
N LYS A 246 -5.61 -9.92 -20.23
CA LYS A 246 -4.39 -10.43 -20.87
C LYS A 246 -4.59 -11.76 -21.60
N MET A 247 -5.35 -12.67 -21.01
CA MET A 247 -5.45 -14.07 -21.46
C MET A 247 -6.76 -14.39 -22.16
N GLY A 248 -7.74 -13.47 -22.14
CA GLY A 248 -9.08 -13.67 -22.71
C GLY A 248 -9.92 -14.71 -21.96
N LYS A 249 -9.53 -15.06 -20.72
CA LYS A 249 -10.22 -16.05 -19.88
C LYS A 249 -10.04 -15.76 -18.40
N GLN A 250 -10.95 -16.25 -17.57
CA GLN A 250 -10.85 -16.12 -16.11
C GLN A 250 -9.72 -16.99 -15.54
N VAL A 251 -9.03 -16.48 -14.51
CA VAL A 251 -8.12 -17.30 -13.70
C VAL A 251 -8.95 -18.16 -12.74
N SER A 252 -8.56 -19.43 -12.59
CA SER A 252 -9.24 -20.34 -11.67
C SER A 252 -9.01 -19.90 -10.21
N ILE A 253 -10.11 -19.83 -9.44
CA ILE A 253 -10.09 -19.58 -7.99
C ILE A 253 -10.37 -20.91 -7.28
N GLU A 254 -9.53 -21.25 -6.31
CA GLU A 254 -9.65 -22.48 -5.52
C GLU A 254 -9.63 -22.18 -4.02
N GLU A 255 -10.57 -22.77 -3.28
CA GLU A 255 -10.65 -22.60 -1.83
C GLU A 255 -9.85 -23.69 -1.10
N MET A 256 -8.99 -23.25 -0.19
CA MET A 256 -8.05 -24.08 0.55
C MET A 256 -8.36 -24.06 2.05
N GLY A 257 -8.16 -25.20 2.72
CA GLY A 257 -8.34 -25.31 4.18
C GLY A 257 -7.28 -24.55 4.98
N ASN A 258 -5.99 -24.86 4.81
CA ASN A 258 -4.91 -24.38 5.69
C ASN A 258 -3.83 -23.57 4.95
N ILE A 259 -3.19 -22.64 5.67
CA ILE A 259 -1.95 -21.92 5.27
C ILE A 259 -0.70 -22.70 5.69
#